data_AF-A0A3P7WX08-F1
#
_entry.id   AF-A0A3P7WX08-F1
#
_cell.length_a   1.000
_cell.length_b   1.000
_cell.length_c   1.000
_cell.angle_alpha   90.00
_cell.angle_beta   90.00
_cell.angle_gamma   90.00
#
_symmetry.space_group_name_H-M   'P 1'
#
loop_
_entity.id
_entity.type
_entity.pdbx_description
1 polymer ?
#
loop_
_entity_poly.entity_id
_entity_poly.type
_entity_poly.pdbx_seq_one_letter_code
_entity_poly.pdbx_strand_id
1 'polypeptide(L)'
;MLLSMILVYGWQQRLLCMAHLIGADTLPSKDQLDTNLQFLPHLSAPDERAIAVMNKDGDFAIVKGKWIGFSRKIPGDKEQKAKAGNPGKLQVDAFNLLKNTVQKFEIPGPEGSTFFVIGEAQARLPSKRIQCRSIQTAEHLACVFSVATLFVLCNPDKVRSHSDTNSIAHQCHKWPLTVACGYGKALPSNRHVNSHQEINEDLDITTTMIAVCAGSCDDGACGACGACGACGACGGCGGCGGCGGCGGCG
;
A
#
# COMPACT_ATOMS: atom_id res chain seq x y z
N MET A 1 -11.75 -10.90 4.44
CA MET A 1 -10.41 -11.17 3.86
C MET A 1 -10.01 -9.99 2.99
N LEU A 2 -8.80 -9.47 3.13
CA LEU A 2 -8.32 -8.30 2.40
C LEU A 2 -7.45 -8.77 1.24
N LEU A 3 -8.02 -8.88 0.04
CA LEU A 3 -7.29 -9.31 -1.13
C LEU A 3 -6.54 -8.12 -1.74
N SER A 4 -5.24 -8.01 -1.47
CA SER A 4 -4.35 -7.24 -2.35
C SER A 4 -3.63 -8.23 -3.25
N MET A 5 -3.84 -8.12 -4.56
CA MET A 5 -3.32 -9.05 -5.56
C MET A 5 -2.61 -8.29 -6.68
N ILE A 6 -1.45 -8.80 -7.08
CA ILE A 6 -0.65 -8.34 -8.20
C ILE A 6 -0.68 -9.47 -9.23
N LEU A 7 -1.13 -9.16 -10.43
CA LEU A 7 -1.15 -10.10 -11.55
C LEU A 7 -0.23 -9.60 -12.65
N VAL A 8 0.72 -10.43 -13.06
CA VAL A 8 1.64 -10.11 -14.15
C VAL A 8 1.29 -10.95 -15.36
N TYR A 9 0.76 -10.29 -16.39
CA TYR A 9 0.38 -10.91 -17.64
C TYR A 9 1.47 -10.73 -18.69
N GLY A 10 1.68 -11.77 -19.50
CA GLY A 10 2.51 -11.71 -20.68
C GLY A 10 1.79 -11.05 -21.86
N TRP A 11 2.50 -10.89 -22.97
CA TRP A 11 1.97 -10.24 -24.17
C TRP A 11 0.71 -10.92 -24.75
N GLN A 12 0.55 -12.23 -24.54
CA GLN A 12 -0.63 -13.01 -24.94
C GLN A 12 -1.76 -12.99 -23.91
N GLN A 13 -1.75 -12.07 -22.93
CA GLN A 13 -2.71 -12.05 -21.81
C GLN A 13 -2.71 -13.34 -20.96
N ARG A 14 -1.62 -14.13 -21.02
CA ARG A 14 -1.42 -15.28 -20.15
C ARG A 14 -0.85 -14.82 -18.82
N LEU A 15 -1.44 -15.28 -17.70
CA LEU A 15 -0.91 -15.03 -16.38
C LEU A 15 0.46 -15.74 -16.24
N LEU A 16 1.50 -14.95 -15.98
CA LEU A 16 2.87 -15.46 -15.81
C LEU A 16 3.24 -15.61 -14.34
N CYS A 17 2.82 -14.64 -13.52
CA CYS A 17 3.10 -14.60 -12.10
C CYS A 17 1.94 -13.91 -11.38
N MET A 18 1.65 -14.37 -10.17
CA MET A 18 0.73 -13.70 -9.27
C MET A 18 1.42 -13.47 -7.93
N ALA A 19 1.04 -12.40 -7.26
CA ALA A 19 1.39 -12.20 -5.87
C ALA A 19 0.18 -11.75 -5.08
N HIS A 20 0.02 -12.24 -3.86
CA HIS A 20 -1.13 -11.91 -3.03
C HIS A 20 -0.75 -11.73 -1.57
N LEU A 21 -1.47 -10.86 -0.89
CA LEU A 21 -1.34 -10.65 0.55
C LEU A 21 -1.72 -11.93 1.29
N ILE A 22 -0.84 -12.37 2.18
CA ILE A 22 -1.00 -13.56 3.01
C ILE A 22 -1.08 -13.16 4.48
N GLY A 23 -1.89 -13.89 5.24
CA GLY A 23 -2.03 -13.75 6.68
C GLY A 23 -1.07 -14.67 7.44
N ALA A 24 -1.05 -14.52 8.77
CA ALA A 24 -0.22 -15.36 9.64
C ALA A 24 -0.70 -16.82 9.64
N ASP A 25 -1.99 -17.03 9.39
CA ASP A 25 -2.69 -18.32 9.25
C ASP A 25 -2.34 -19.07 7.96
N THR A 26 -1.89 -18.35 6.92
CA THR A 26 -1.51 -18.94 5.63
C THR A 26 -0.01 -19.19 5.48
N LEU A 27 0.79 -18.78 6.47
CA LEU A 27 2.22 -19.05 6.46
C LEU A 27 2.52 -20.48 6.89
N PRO A 28 3.46 -21.16 6.22
CA PRO A 28 3.80 -22.53 6.56
C PRO A 28 4.42 -22.61 7.95
N SER A 29 4.01 -23.63 8.72
CA SER A 29 4.66 -23.98 9.97
C SER A 29 6.07 -24.55 9.72
N LYS A 30 6.91 -24.59 10.76
CA LYS A 30 8.26 -25.15 10.66
C LYS A 30 8.27 -26.59 10.11
N ASP A 31 7.25 -27.38 10.43
CA ASP A 31 7.16 -28.78 10.02
C ASP A 31 6.69 -28.95 8.56
N GLN A 32 6.13 -27.89 7.96
CA GLN A 32 5.73 -27.85 6.56
C GLN A 32 6.86 -27.39 5.63
N LEU A 33 8.00 -27.03 6.20
CA LEU A 33 9.14 -26.47 5.49
C LEU A 33 10.28 -27.50 5.41
N ASP A 34 11.04 -27.46 4.31
CA ASP A 34 12.25 -28.27 4.16
C ASP A 34 13.19 -28.00 5.33
N THR A 35 13.66 -29.08 5.97
CA THR A 35 14.62 -29.05 7.08
C THR A 35 15.90 -28.25 6.80
N ASN A 36 16.26 -28.05 5.53
CA ASN A 36 17.44 -27.30 5.11
C ASN A 36 17.18 -25.79 4.91
N LEU A 37 15.94 -25.32 5.09
CA LEU A 37 15.64 -23.90 5.01
C LEU A 37 16.33 -23.16 6.15
N GLN A 38 17.11 -22.15 5.79
CA GLN A 38 17.82 -21.34 6.77
C GLN A 38 16.89 -20.33 7.45
N PHE A 39 15.74 -20.04 6.85
CA PHE A 39 14.82 -19.00 7.30
C PHE A 39 13.36 -19.43 7.13
N LEU A 40 12.56 -19.18 8.17
CA LEU A 40 11.14 -19.45 8.22
C LEU A 40 10.39 -18.11 8.10
N PRO A 41 9.58 -17.90 7.05
CA PRO A 41 8.76 -16.69 6.95
C PRO A 41 7.64 -16.77 8.00
N HIS A 42 7.72 -15.94 9.03
CA HIS A 42 6.67 -15.78 10.04
C HIS A 42 6.20 -14.32 10.13
N LEU A 43 4.94 -14.09 10.52
CA LEU A 43 4.48 -12.77 10.98
C LEU A 43 4.51 -12.77 12.50
N SER A 44 5.36 -11.92 13.07
CA SER A 44 5.62 -11.81 14.51
C SER A 44 4.81 -10.70 15.18
N ALA A 45 4.20 -9.81 14.40
CA ALA A 45 3.43 -8.69 14.92
C ALA A 45 2.25 -8.33 13.99
N PRO A 46 1.15 -7.78 14.53
CA PRO A 46 -0.06 -7.49 13.75
C PRO A 46 0.11 -6.37 12.73
N ASP A 47 1.17 -5.56 12.87
CA ASP A 47 1.55 -4.51 11.92
C ASP A 47 2.43 -5.01 10.78
N GLU A 48 2.83 -6.29 10.81
CA GLU A 48 3.58 -6.94 9.75
C GLU A 48 2.64 -7.51 8.70
N ARG A 49 3.06 -7.40 7.44
CA ARG A 49 2.33 -7.96 6.30
C ARG A 49 3.29 -8.73 5.42
N ALA A 50 2.80 -9.80 4.79
CA ALA A 50 3.57 -10.56 3.83
C ALA A 50 2.78 -10.74 2.54
N ILE A 51 3.51 -10.77 1.42
CA ILE A 51 2.98 -11.08 0.10
C ILE A 51 3.73 -12.30 -0.42
N ALA A 52 2.99 -13.35 -0.75
CA ALA A 52 3.53 -14.52 -1.46
C ALA A 52 3.55 -14.22 -2.96
N VAL A 53 4.68 -14.48 -3.61
CA VAL A 53 4.89 -14.37 -5.05
C VAL A 53 5.05 -15.77 -5.61
N MET A 54 4.20 -16.14 -6.57
CA MET A 54 4.15 -17.47 -7.14
C MET A 54 3.98 -17.43 -8.66
N ASN A 55 4.48 -18.46 -9.32
CA ASN A 55 4.41 -18.63 -10.77
C ASN A 55 3.92 -20.05 -11.10
N LYS A 56 4.02 -20.44 -12.37
CA LYS A 56 3.60 -21.78 -12.83
C LYS A 56 4.36 -22.94 -12.18
N ASP A 57 5.56 -22.68 -11.65
CA ASP A 57 6.46 -23.68 -11.07
C ASP A 57 6.33 -23.76 -9.55
N GLY A 58 5.53 -22.88 -8.93
CA GLY A 58 5.28 -22.85 -7.48
C GLY A 58 5.62 -21.51 -6.85
N ASP A 59 5.97 -21.55 -5.56
CA ASP A 59 6.31 -20.36 -4.79
C ASP A 59 7.71 -19.84 -5.15
N PHE A 60 7.78 -18.58 -5.57
CA PHE A 60 9.02 -17.94 -5.98
C PHE A 60 9.68 -17.17 -4.83
N ALA A 61 8.89 -16.35 -4.14
CA ALA A 61 9.38 -15.48 -3.09
C ALA A 61 8.29 -15.14 -2.08
N ILE A 62 8.70 -14.77 -0.86
CA ILE A 62 7.83 -14.09 0.10
C ILE A 62 8.44 -12.73 0.40
N VAL A 63 7.65 -11.67 0.28
CA VAL A 63 8.08 -10.31 0.62
C VAL A 63 7.33 -9.89 1.88
N LYS A 64 8.06 -9.68 2.97
CA LYS A 64 7.52 -9.24 4.26
C LYS A 64 7.85 -7.78 4.49
N GLY A 65 6.91 -7.02 5.02
CA GLY A 65 7.05 -5.60 5.32
C GLY A 65 6.57 -5.25 6.73
N LYS A 66 7.32 -4.35 7.39
CA LYS A 66 6.96 -3.73 8.67
C LYS A 66 7.26 -2.24 8.64
N TRP A 67 6.37 -1.41 9.16
CA TRP A 67 6.68 0.02 9.30
C TRP A 67 7.39 0.30 10.62
N ILE A 68 8.47 1.10 10.58
CA ILE A 68 9.26 1.42 11.76
C ILE A 68 9.60 2.91 11.82
N GLY A 69 9.85 3.41 13.03
CA GLY A 69 10.38 4.76 13.27
C GLY A 69 9.40 5.90 13.03
N PHE A 70 8.11 5.63 12.82
CA PHE A 70 7.09 6.67 12.71
C PHE A 70 6.87 7.36 14.06
N SER A 71 6.85 8.69 14.05
CA SER A 71 6.43 9.51 15.19
C SER A 71 5.70 10.75 14.71
N ARG A 72 4.57 11.08 15.35
CA ARG A 72 3.80 12.27 15.01
C ARG A 72 4.51 13.54 15.48
N LYS A 73 4.27 14.69 14.82
CA LYS A 73 4.66 15.99 15.38
C LYS A 73 3.98 16.12 16.74
N ILE A 74 4.71 16.64 17.70
CA ILE A 74 4.09 17.18 18.90
C ILE A 74 4.22 18.69 18.78
N PRO A 75 3.11 19.43 18.54
CA PRO A 75 3.11 20.87 18.60
C PRO A 75 3.69 21.34 19.94
N GLY A 76 4.44 22.43 19.93
CA GLY A 76 4.92 23.03 21.16
C GLY A 76 3.84 23.93 21.75
N ASP A 77 3.78 23.97 23.08
CA ASP A 77 2.96 24.93 23.81
C ASP A 77 3.84 26.07 24.35
N LYS A 78 3.26 27.04 25.06
CA LYS A 78 3.97 28.22 25.59
C LYS A 78 5.20 27.86 26.45
N GLU A 79 5.23 26.66 27.04
CA GLU A 79 6.29 26.19 27.94
C GLU A 79 7.18 25.09 27.33
N GLN A 80 6.77 24.46 26.22
CA GLN A 80 7.50 23.34 25.61
C GLN A 80 7.77 23.56 24.13
N LYS A 81 9.03 23.37 23.71
CA LYS A 81 9.40 23.40 22.29
C LYS A 81 8.74 22.25 21.53
N ALA A 82 8.27 22.56 20.31
CA ALA A 82 7.69 21.56 19.42
C ALA A 82 8.68 20.43 19.13
N LYS A 83 8.20 19.18 19.18
CA LYS A 83 8.97 18.01 18.76
C LYS A 83 8.69 17.73 17.30
N ALA A 84 9.75 17.74 16.48
CA ALA A 84 9.65 17.28 15.11
C ALA A 84 9.22 15.80 15.09
N GLY A 85 8.27 15.46 14.22
CA GLY A 85 7.92 14.06 14.01
C GLY A 85 8.85 13.42 12.98
N ASN A 86 8.71 12.11 12.84
CA ASN A 86 9.46 11.28 11.89
C ASN A 86 8.47 10.51 11.01
N PRO A 87 8.55 10.61 9.67
CA PRO A 87 7.68 9.86 8.78
C PRO A 87 7.89 8.34 8.87
N GLY A 88 9.03 7.88 9.41
CA GLY A 88 9.38 6.47 9.46
C GLY A 88 9.73 5.89 8.09
N LYS A 89 9.88 4.57 8.06
CA LYS A 89 10.32 3.80 6.89
C LYS A 89 9.74 2.39 6.92
N LEU A 90 9.62 1.77 5.76
CA LEU A 90 9.30 0.37 5.59
C LEU A 90 10.58 -0.46 5.71
N GLN A 91 10.64 -1.36 6.69
CA GLN A 91 11.60 -2.45 6.73
C GLN A 91 11.05 -3.62 5.89
N VAL A 92 11.89 -4.16 5.01
CA VAL A 92 11.53 -5.25 4.10
C VAL A 92 12.47 -6.43 4.29
N ASP A 93 11.88 -7.61 4.46
CA ASP A 93 12.57 -8.90 4.38
C ASP A 93 12.04 -9.63 3.13
N ALA A 94 12.88 -9.77 2.10
CA ALA A 94 12.56 -10.47 0.86
C ALA A 94 13.21 -11.85 0.85
N PHE A 95 12.38 -12.89 1.00
CA PHE A 95 12.79 -14.29 0.98
C PHE A 95 12.74 -14.80 -0.45
N ASN A 96 13.89 -15.22 -0.98
CA ASN A 96 13.97 -15.95 -2.24
C ASN A 96 13.96 -17.44 -1.92
N LEU A 97 12.85 -18.11 -2.27
CA LEU A 97 12.62 -19.51 -1.91
C LEU A 97 13.44 -20.46 -2.79
N LEU A 98 13.71 -20.08 -4.03
CA LEU A 98 14.55 -20.88 -4.95
C LEU A 98 16.02 -20.89 -4.54
N LYS A 99 16.52 -19.75 -4.02
CA LYS A 99 17.92 -19.58 -3.62
C LYS A 99 18.14 -19.81 -2.12
N ASN A 100 17.09 -20.00 -1.33
CA ASN A 100 17.13 -20.07 0.14
C ASN A 100 17.91 -18.89 0.75
N THR A 101 17.59 -17.67 0.31
CA THR A 101 18.26 -16.44 0.77
C THR A 101 17.24 -15.41 1.25
N VAL A 102 17.67 -14.55 2.16
CA VAL A 102 16.89 -13.40 2.62
C VAL A 102 17.66 -12.11 2.33
N GLN A 103 16.99 -11.17 1.65
CA GLN A 103 17.50 -9.83 1.42
C GLN A 103 16.75 -8.85 2.32
N LYS A 104 17.48 -8.13 3.17
CA LYS A 104 16.91 -7.13 4.09
C LYS A 104 17.27 -5.72 3.67
N PHE A 105 16.30 -4.83 3.62
CA PHE A 105 16.51 -3.43 3.29
C PHE A 105 15.40 -2.54 3.83
N GLU A 106 15.60 -1.22 3.75
CA GLU A 106 14.63 -0.23 4.23
C GLU A 106 14.28 0.75 3.12
N ILE A 107 13.02 1.21 3.10
CA ILE A 107 12.54 2.22 2.15
C ILE A 107 11.65 3.25 2.88
N PRO A 108 11.99 4.55 2.85
CA PRO A 108 13.24 5.07 2.29
C PRO A 108 14.46 4.55 3.06
N GLY A 109 15.55 4.34 2.34
CA GLY A 109 16.84 3.95 2.88
C GLY A 109 17.60 5.15 3.45
N PRO A 110 18.93 5.01 3.66
CA PRO A 110 19.79 6.11 4.06
C PRO A 110 19.60 7.34 3.19
N GLU A 111 19.71 8.52 3.80
CA GLU A 111 19.54 9.82 3.13
C GLU A 111 18.16 10.04 2.49
N GLY A 112 17.15 9.22 2.83
CA GLY A 112 15.81 9.32 2.25
C GLY A 112 15.71 8.73 0.84
N SER A 113 16.68 7.92 0.42
CA SER A 113 16.66 7.26 -0.89
C SER A 113 15.48 6.31 -1.02
N THR A 114 14.67 6.49 -2.06
CA THR A 114 13.57 5.59 -2.40
C THR A 114 13.98 4.50 -3.38
N PHE A 115 15.29 4.35 -3.65
CA PHE A 115 15.85 3.31 -4.52
C PHE A 115 16.00 2.01 -3.76
N PHE A 116 15.63 0.91 -4.41
CA PHE A 116 15.82 -0.42 -3.86
C PHE A 116 16.08 -1.43 -4.97
N VAL A 117 16.76 -2.50 -4.57
CA VAL A 117 17.04 -3.67 -5.42
C VAL A 117 16.39 -4.86 -4.74
N ILE A 118 15.63 -5.65 -5.49
CA ILE A 118 15.05 -6.90 -5.01
C ILE A 118 15.34 -8.00 -6.03
N GLY A 119 16.17 -8.96 -5.63
CA GLY A 119 16.77 -9.91 -6.58
C GLY A 119 17.54 -9.19 -7.69
N GLU A 120 17.15 -9.42 -8.94
CA GLU A 120 17.74 -8.80 -10.13
C GLU A 120 16.93 -7.63 -10.69
N ALA A 121 15.97 -7.12 -9.90
CA ALA A 121 15.15 -5.97 -10.22
C ALA A 121 15.61 -4.72 -9.46
N GLN A 122 15.60 -3.58 -10.13
CA GLN A 122 15.90 -2.28 -9.55
C GLN A 122 14.73 -1.33 -9.80
N ALA A 123 14.30 -0.64 -8.74
CA ALA A 123 13.19 0.28 -8.79
C ALA A 123 13.39 1.48 -7.88
N ARG A 124 12.62 2.54 -8.13
CA ARG A 124 12.45 3.65 -7.19
C ARG A 124 10.96 3.93 -7.07
N LEU A 125 10.46 4.19 -5.86
CA LEU A 125 9.03 4.53 -5.67
C LEU A 125 8.55 5.68 -6.58
N PRO A 126 9.33 6.76 -6.81
CA PRO A 126 8.97 7.86 -7.71
C PRO A 126 9.25 7.58 -9.20
N SER A 127 9.93 6.48 -9.54
CA SER A 127 10.32 6.19 -10.92
C SER A 127 9.14 5.67 -11.74
N LYS A 128 9.14 6.00 -13.04
CA LYS A 128 8.23 5.43 -14.04
C LYS A 128 8.81 4.18 -14.73
N ARG A 129 10.02 3.77 -14.35
CA ARG A 129 10.77 2.66 -14.96
C ARG A 129 11.24 1.70 -13.89
N ILE A 130 11.08 0.41 -14.18
CA ILE A 130 11.67 -0.71 -13.44
C ILE A 130 12.71 -1.35 -14.36
N GLN A 131 13.92 -1.57 -13.86
CA GLN A 131 14.97 -2.27 -14.60
C GLN A 131 15.08 -3.69 -14.07
N CYS A 132 14.95 -4.69 -14.95
CA CYS A 132 15.11 -6.10 -14.61
C CYS A 132 16.15 -6.72 -15.55
N ARG A 133 17.12 -7.44 -15.00
CA ARG A 133 18.14 -8.16 -15.79
C ARG A 133 17.92 -9.68 -15.83
N SER A 134 16.89 -10.17 -15.16
CA SER A 134 16.57 -11.60 -15.06
C SER A 134 15.72 -12.12 -16.21
N ILE A 135 15.87 -13.40 -16.51
CA ILE A 135 14.89 -14.13 -17.33
C ILE A 135 13.54 -14.31 -16.61
N GLN A 136 13.54 -14.31 -15.28
CA GLN A 136 12.34 -14.37 -14.42
C GLN A 136 11.76 -12.97 -14.22
N THR A 137 11.53 -12.24 -15.32
CA THR A 137 11.11 -10.83 -15.27
C THR A 137 9.75 -10.67 -14.60
N ALA A 138 8.80 -11.60 -14.81
CA ALA A 138 7.46 -11.48 -14.27
C ALA A 138 7.44 -11.54 -12.73
N GLU A 139 8.22 -12.46 -12.17
CA GLU A 139 8.37 -12.68 -10.74
C GLU A 139 9.07 -11.50 -10.06
N HIS A 140 10.12 -10.97 -10.72
CA HIS A 140 10.83 -9.79 -10.27
C HIS A 140 9.97 -8.52 -10.30
N LEU A 141 9.11 -8.36 -11.33
CA LEU A 141 8.11 -7.30 -11.37
C LEU A 141 7.11 -7.44 -10.22
N ALA A 142 6.60 -8.64 -9.99
CA ALA A 142 5.70 -8.93 -8.86
C ALA A 142 6.36 -8.60 -7.52
N CYS A 143 7.64 -8.92 -7.33
CA CYS A 143 8.41 -8.54 -6.14
C CYS A 143 8.50 -7.02 -5.95
N VAL A 144 8.78 -6.26 -7.02
CA VAL A 144 8.82 -4.78 -6.96
C VAL A 144 7.47 -4.19 -6.56
N PHE A 145 6.38 -4.68 -7.17
CA PHE A 145 5.03 -4.25 -6.80
C PHE A 145 4.63 -4.71 -5.40
N SER A 146 5.16 -5.84 -4.92
CA SER A 146 4.94 -6.31 -3.54
C SER A 146 5.54 -5.34 -2.54
N VAL A 147 6.76 -4.87 -2.76
CA VAL A 147 7.40 -3.85 -1.94
C VAL A 147 6.59 -2.55 -1.94
N ALA A 148 6.17 -2.07 -3.12
CA ALA A 148 5.36 -0.86 -3.23
C ALA A 148 3.97 -1.00 -2.56
N THR A 149 3.36 -2.18 -2.65
CA THR A 149 2.09 -2.49 -1.99
C THR A 149 2.25 -2.52 -0.47
N LEU A 150 3.26 -3.20 0.04
CA LEU A 150 3.58 -3.21 1.48
C LEU A 150 3.90 -1.81 1.99
N PHE A 151 4.57 -0.98 1.17
CA PHE A 151 4.80 0.42 1.51
C PHE A 151 3.48 1.17 1.73
N VAL A 152 2.45 0.94 0.91
CA VAL A 152 1.13 1.56 1.10
C VAL A 152 0.38 0.96 2.28
N LEU A 153 0.39 -0.37 2.43
CA LEU A 153 -0.41 -1.06 3.43
C LEU A 153 0.13 -0.92 4.86
N CYS A 154 1.46 -0.90 5.03
CA CYS A 154 2.09 -0.79 6.33
C CYS A 154 2.27 0.66 6.79
N ASN A 155 2.22 1.64 5.88
CA ASN A 155 2.46 3.04 6.22
C ASN A 155 1.33 3.59 7.12
N PRO A 156 1.66 4.08 8.33
CA PRO A 156 0.71 4.66 9.27
C PRO A 156 0.30 6.10 8.90
N ASP A 157 1.00 6.74 7.96
CA ASP A 157 0.63 8.07 7.48
C ASP A 157 -0.76 8.03 6.84
N LYS A 158 -1.45 9.17 6.93
CA LYS A 158 -2.78 9.28 6.38
C LYS A 158 -2.70 9.21 4.86
N VAL A 159 -3.61 8.48 4.23
CA VAL A 159 -3.97 8.75 2.83
C VAL A 159 -4.34 10.23 2.76
N ARG A 160 -3.42 11.06 2.26
CA ARG A 160 -3.61 12.52 2.25
C ARG A 160 -4.53 12.87 1.09
N SER A 161 -5.60 13.59 1.38
CA SER A 161 -6.19 14.46 0.38
C SER A 161 -5.16 15.52 -0.01
N HIS A 162 -5.24 16.05 -1.23
CA HIS A 162 -4.33 17.09 -1.75
C HIS A 162 -4.19 18.34 -0.84
N SER A 163 -5.05 18.50 0.17
CA SER A 163 -5.15 19.66 1.06
C SER A 163 -4.38 19.54 2.39
N ASP A 164 -3.86 18.37 2.78
CA ASP A 164 -3.23 18.19 4.10
C ASP A 164 -1.73 18.60 4.10
N THR A 165 -1.46 19.80 4.62
CA THR A 165 -0.12 20.42 4.73
C THR A 165 0.69 20.02 5.98
N ASN A 166 0.30 18.95 6.70
CA ASN A 166 1.05 18.49 7.86
C ASN A 166 2.40 17.87 7.44
N SER A 167 3.50 18.57 7.70
CA SER A 167 4.86 18.40 7.12
C SER A 167 5.63 17.11 7.38
N ILE A 168 5.04 16.05 7.94
CA ILE A 168 5.78 14.84 8.40
C ILE A 168 5.38 13.60 7.61
N ALA A 169 5.24 13.72 6.29
CA ALA A 169 5.18 12.51 5.49
C ALA A 169 5.86 12.61 4.15
N HIS A 170 6.22 11.42 3.69
CA HIS A 170 6.59 11.15 2.32
C HIS A 170 5.50 11.68 1.38
N GLN A 171 5.91 12.35 0.30
CA GLN A 171 4.99 12.84 -0.73
C GLN A 171 4.55 11.69 -1.66
N CYS A 172 4.02 10.60 -1.09
CA CYS A 172 3.70 9.37 -1.81
C CYS A 172 2.65 9.57 -2.91
N HIS A 173 1.81 10.61 -2.80
CA HIS A 173 0.88 10.99 -3.86
C HIS A 173 1.60 11.39 -5.17
N LYS A 174 2.88 11.74 -5.11
CA LYS A 174 3.72 12.04 -6.28
C LYS A 174 4.48 10.82 -6.80
N TRP A 175 4.39 9.68 -6.14
CA TRP A 175 5.19 8.50 -6.46
C TRP A 175 4.35 7.48 -7.25
N PRO A 176 4.64 7.27 -8.55
CA PRO A 176 3.78 6.45 -9.42
C PRO A 176 3.55 5.03 -8.90
N LEU A 177 4.58 4.38 -8.33
CA LEU A 177 4.44 3.01 -7.83
C LEU A 177 3.50 2.94 -6.62
N THR A 178 3.55 3.90 -5.69
CA THR A 178 2.64 3.88 -4.54
C THR A 178 1.21 4.21 -4.96
N VAL A 179 1.02 5.13 -5.91
CA VAL A 179 -0.31 5.44 -6.46
C VAL A 179 -0.89 4.23 -7.20
N ALA A 180 -0.08 3.51 -7.99
CA ALA A 180 -0.49 2.28 -8.66
C ALA A 180 -0.91 1.19 -7.66
N CYS A 181 -0.25 1.13 -6.50
CA CYS A 181 -0.61 0.24 -5.39
C CYS A 181 -1.74 0.79 -4.50
N GLY A 182 -2.41 1.87 -4.94
CA GLY A 182 -3.62 2.39 -4.33
C GLY A 182 -3.41 3.39 -3.18
N TYR A 183 -2.22 3.98 -3.05
CA TYR A 183 -2.08 5.19 -2.24
C TYR A 183 -3.07 6.26 -2.73
N GLY A 184 -3.83 6.87 -1.82
CA GLY A 184 -4.93 7.77 -2.20
C GLY A 184 -6.32 7.14 -2.08
N LYS A 185 -6.41 5.80 -2.02
CA LYS A 185 -7.69 5.07 -1.95
C LYS A 185 -7.97 4.60 -0.52
N ALA A 186 -9.25 4.38 -0.21
CA ALA A 186 -9.66 3.69 1.01
C ALA A 186 -9.25 2.22 0.92
N LEU A 187 -8.03 1.95 1.38
CA LEU A 187 -7.45 0.61 1.44
C LEU A 187 -7.41 0.14 2.89
N PRO A 188 -7.41 -1.18 3.10
CA PRO A 188 -7.36 -1.78 4.42
C PRO A 188 -5.93 -1.79 4.99
N SER A 189 -5.30 -0.61 5.01
CA SER A 189 -3.97 -0.41 5.58
C SER A 189 -4.00 -0.65 7.09
N ASN A 190 -2.82 -0.80 7.72
CA ASN A 190 -2.71 -0.95 9.17
C ASN A 190 -3.45 0.16 9.92
N ARG A 191 -3.47 1.37 9.32
CA ARG A 191 -4.27 2.47 9.84
C ARG A 191 -5.77 2.19 9.81
N HIS A 192 -6.32 1.69 8.70
CA HIS A 192 -7.75 1.39 8.59
C HIS A 192 -8.16 0.31 9.61
N VAL A 193 -7.33 -0.73 9.77
CA VAL A 193 -7.53 -1.78 10.77
C VAL A 193 -7.50 -1.19 12.19
N ASN A 194 -6.48 -0.38 12.52
CA ASN A 194 -6.37 0.24 13.84
C ASN A 194 -7.51 1.23 14.13
N SER A 195 -7.96 2.01 13.15
CA SER A 195 -9.10 2.93 13.34
C SER A 195 -10.43 2.20 13.55
N HIS A 196 -10.60 1.01 12.99
CA HIS A 196 -11.77 0.17 13.27
C HIS A 196 -11.66 -0.53 14.62
N GLN A 197 -10.45 -0.81 15.10
CA GLN A 197 -10.23 -1.35 16.44
C GLN A 197 -10.56 -0.32 17.53
N GLU A 198 -10.21 0.96 17.33
CA GLU A 198 -10.59 2.06 18.24
C GLU A 198 -12.11 2.35 18.26
N ILE A 199 -12.86 1.96 17.21
CA ILE A 199 -14.33 2.10 17.16
C ILE A 199 -15.03 0.85 17.71
N ASN A 200 -14.38 -0.32 17.67
CA ASN A 200 -14.96 -1.61 18.07
C ASN A 200 -14.84 -1.93 19.56
N GLU A 201 -14.26 -1.07 20.41
CA GLU A 201 -14.42 -1.24 21.87
C GLU A 201 -15.86 -0.98 22.34
N ASP A 202 -16.76 -0.48 21.47
CA ASP A 202 -18.15 -0.17 21.86
C ASP A 202 -19.25 -0.76 20.96
N LEU A 203 -18.96 -1.57 19.93
CA LEU A 203 -20.05 -2.28 19.22
C LEU A 203 -19.57 -3.52 18.46
N ASP A 204 -20.09 -4.68 18.90
CA ASP A 204 -19.93 -5.98 18.28
C ASP A 204 -20.73 -6.04 16.95
N ILE A 205 -20.09 -5.64 15.83
CA ILE A 205 -20.67 -5.68 14.47
C ILE A 205 -20.05 -6.83 13.67
N THR A 206 -20.02 -8.02 14.26
CA THR A 206 -19.58 -9.23 13.55
C THR A 206 -20.70 -9.86 12.71
N THR A 207 -21.94 -9.34 12.79
CA THR A 207 -23.13 -9.93 12.15
C THR A 207 -23.56 -9.22 10.85
N THR A 208 -23.11 -8.00 10.57
CA THR A 208 -23.72 -7.17 9.50
C THR A 208 -22.99 -7.21 8.15
N MET A 209 -21.77 -7.76 8.09
CA MET A 209 -21.01 -7.91 6.83
C MET A 209 -21.38 -9.17 6.03
N ILE A 210 -22.10 -10.13 6.64
CA ILE A 210 -22.56 -11.36 5.96
C ILE A 210 -23.93 -11.16 5.28
N ALA A 211 -24.63 -10.05 5.55
CA ALA A 211 -25.95 -9.77 5.00
C ALA A 211 -25.95 -9.10 3.61
N VAL A 212 -24.79 -8.80 3.00
CA VAL A 212 -24.71 -8.19 1.65
C VAL A 212 -24.47 -9.25 0.56
N CYS A 213 -24.32 -10.53 0.91
CA CYS A 213 -24.13 -11.61 -0.04
C CYS A 213 -25.18 -12.74 0.07
N ALA A 214 -26.30 -12.52 0.78
CA ALA A 214 -27.38 -13.50 0.86
C ALA A 214 -28.76 -12.83 0.84
N GLY A 215 -29.50 -13.02 -0.26
CA GLY A 215 -30.90 -12.63 -0.47
C GLY A 215 -31.05 -11.61 -1.60
N SER A 216 -31.84 -11.80 -2.66
CA SER A 216 -32.74 -12.88 -3.05
C SER A 216 -32.89 -12.77 -4.57
N CYS A 217 -32.87 -13.90 -5.27
CA CYS A 217 -33.49 -14.01 -6.59
C CYS A 217 -35.01 -13.85 -6.40
N ASP A 218 -35.61 -12.82 -7.00
CA ASP A 218 -36.71 -12.99 -7.95
C ASP A 218 -37.28 -11.64 -8.43
N ASP A 219 -37.47 -11.62 -9.74
CA ASP A 219 -38.44 -10.90 -10.57
C ASP A 219 -38.38 -9.37 -10.77
N GLY A 220 -38.49 -8.96 -12.05
CA GLY A 220 -38.89 -7.60 -12.44
C GLY A 220 -37.95 -6.79 -13.37
N ALA A 221 -37.82 -7.24 -14.63
CA ALA A 221 -37.75 -6.47 -15.88
C ALA A 221 -36.90 -5.17 -16.04
N CYS A 222 -36.07 -5.20 -17.10
CA CYS A 222 -35.64 -4.13 -18.03
C CYS A 222 -34.92 -2.86 -17.47
N GLY A 223 -33.84 -2.34 -18.07
CA GLY A 223 -33.14 -2.59 -19.32
C GLY A 223 -32.02 -1.55 -19.51
N ALA A 224 -31.37 -1.61 -20.67
CA ALA A 224 -30.43 -0.63 -21.24
C ALA A 224 -28.97 -0.61 -20.73
N CYS A 225 -28.12 -1.25 -21.53
CA CYS A 225 -26.85 -0.69 -21.96
C CYS A 225 -27.06 0.69 -22.64
N GLY A 226 -26.14 1.64 -22.46
CA GLY A 226 -26.18 2.90 -23.21
C GLY A 226 -25.28 3.98 -22.63
N ALA A 227 -24.47 4.59 -23.47
CA ALA A 227 -23.40 5.52 -23.12
C ALA A 227 -23.88 6.93 -22.75
N CYS A 228 -22.90 7.72 -22.25
CA CYS A 228 -22.73 9.18 -22.39
C CYS A 228 -23.90 10.13 -22.05
N GLY A 229 -23.62 11.13 -21.23
CA GLY A 229 -24.49 12.29 -21.15
C GLY A 229 -24.18 13.19 -19.97
N ALA A 230 -23.64 14.36 -20.30
CA ALA A 230 -23.52 15.48 -19.38
C ALA A 230 -24.88 15.90 -18.80
N CYS A 231 -24.85 16.31 -17.54
CA CYS A 231 -25.74 17.29 -16.92
C CYS A 231 -24.91 17.92 -15.78
N GLY A 232 -24.67 19.22 -15.68
CA GLY A 232 -25.47 20.34 -16.15
C GLY A 232 -26.20 20.95 -14.96
N ALA A 233 -25.68 22.10 -14.50
CA ALA A 233 -26.36 23.15 -13.73
C ALA A 233 -26.76 22.89 -12.26
N CYS A 234 -26.02 23.55 -11.36
CA CYS A 234 -26.51 24.35 -10.21
C CYS A 234 -25.26 25.00 -9.58
N GLY A 235 -25.17 26.27 -9.22
CA GLY A 235 -25.94 27.50 -9.43
C GLY A 235 -24.98 28.63 -9.04
N GLY A 236 -24.97 29.72 -9.82
CA GLY A 236 -24.19 30.90 -9.48
C GLY A 236 -24.89 31.73 -8.40
N CYS A 237 -24.12 32.26 -7.44
CA CYS A 237 -24.43 33.43 -6.61
C CYS A 237 -23.13 33.90 -5.93
N GLY A 238 -22.85 35.20 -6.00
CA GLY A 238 -22.06 35.91 -4.97
C GLY A 238 -20.62 36.25 -5.31
N GLY A 239 -20.42 37.32 -6.09
CA GLY A 239 -19.13 38.01 -6.16
C GLY A 239 -18.88 38.83 -4.90
N CYS A 240 -17.63 38.79 -4.41
CA CYS A 240 -17.01 39.77 -3.51
C CYS A 240 -15.51 39.78 -3.85
N GLY A 241 -15.13 40.48 -4.91
CA GLY A 241 -13.73 40.74 -5.27
C GLY A 241 -13.49 42.23 -5.27
N GLY A 242 -12.82 42.75 -4.23
CA GLY A 242 -12.53 44.18 -4.12
C GLY A 242 -11.79 44.54 -2.85
N CYS A 243 -10.47 44.33 -2.84
CA CYS A 243 -9.53 45.05 -1.98
C CYS A 243 -8.10 44.90 -2.54
N GLY A 244 -7.71 45.84 -3.39
CA GLY A 244 -6.34 46.00 -3.88
C GLY A 244 -6.07 47.47 -4.14
N GLY A 245 -5.27 48.10 -3.29
CA GLY A 245 -4.91 49.51 -3.45
C GLY A 245 -4.25 50.11 -2.21
N CYS A 246 -3.02 49.70 -1.92
CA CYS A 246 -2.12 50.44 -1.03
C CYS A 246 -0.72 50.46 -1.65
N GLY A 247 -0.27 51.63 -2.11
CA GLY A 247 1.07 51.89 -2.65
C GLY A 247 1.00 52.95 -3.75
N GLY A 248 1.66 54.09 -3.69
CA GLY A 248 2.62 54.60 -2.72
C GLY A 248 2.79 56.11 -2.88
N CYS A 249 3.54 56.70 -1.96
CA CYS A 249 3.99 58.08 -2.00
C CYS A 249 5.20 58.20 -2.95
N GLY A 250 5.23 59.24 -3.77
CA GLY A 250 6.33 59.55 -4.70
C GLY A 250 5.85 60.42 -5.84
#